data_AF-A0A260S5F1-F1
#
_entry.id   AF-A0A260S5F1-F1
#
_cell.length_a   1.000
_cell.length_b   1.000
_cell.length_c   1.000
_cell.angle_alpha   90.00
_cell.angle_beta   90.00
_cell.angle_gamma   90.00
#
_symmetry.space_group_name_H-M   'P 1'
#
loop_
_entity.id
_entity.type
_entity.pdbx_description
1 polymer ?
#
loop_
_entity_poly.entity_id
_entity_poly.type
_entity_poly.pdbx_seq_one_letter_code
_entity_poly.pdbx_strand_id
1 'polypeptide(L)'
;MTALPRRQLCKGCGYPIIFATTIPAGKTMPVDADPSESGTIVLHGTDPENIVATVLRKGQIAGARAAGQPLYESHFANCRDAATFRKTYR
;
A
#
# COMPACT_ATOMS: atom_id res chain seq x y z
N MET A 1 16.18 -0.51 -12.83
CA MET A 1 16.07 0.63 -11.88
C MET A 1 14.60 0.75 -11.53
N THR A 2 14.21 0.45 -10.29
CA THR A 2 12.82 0.58 -9.82
C THR A 2 12.53 2.07 -9.63
N ALA A 3 11.57 2.62 -10.37
CA ALA A 3 11.16 4.01 -10.18
C ALA A 3 10.50 4.18 -8.80
N LEU A 4 10.81 5.26 -8.10
CA LEU A 4 10.17 5.55 -6.82
C LEU A 4 8.69 5.92 -7.05
N PRO A 5 7.77 5.33 -6.28
CA PRO A 5 6.33 5.58 -6.43
C PRO A 5 5.97 7.04 -6.14
N ARG A 6 5.00 7.59 -6.88
CA ARG A 6 4.51 8.95 -6.64
C ARG A 6 3.78 9.03 -5.30
N ARG A 7 4.34 9.82 -4.38
CA ARG A 7 3.76 10.11 -3.05
C ARG A 7 2.76 11.27 -3.13
N GLN A 8 1.68 11.20 -2.37
CA GLN A 8 0.67 12.26 -2.19
C GLN A 8 0.27 12.36 -0.71
N LEU A 9 -0.31 13.48 -0.27
CA LEU A 9 -0.83 13.59 1.09
C LEU A 9 -2.27 13.07 1.16
N CYS A 10 -2.57 12.28 2.17
CA CYS A 10 -3.93 11.85 2.47
C CYS A 10 -4.81 13.07 2.77
N LYS A 11 -5.96 13.17 2.12
CA LYS A 11 -6.90 14.29 2.29
C LYS A 11 -7.60 14.32 3.66
N GLY A 12 -7.58 13.22 4.41
CA GLY A 12 -8.12 13.16 5.77
C GLY A 12 -7.07 13.51 6.81
N CYS A 13 -6.09 12.61 6.97
CA CYS A 13 -5.11 12.72 8.04
C CYS A 13 -3.83 13.48 7.67
N GLY A 14 -3.61 13.83 6.41
CA GLY A 14 -2.40 14.53 5.93
C GLY A 14 -1.16 13.66 5.76
N TYR A 15 -1.18 12.38 6.13
CA TYR A 15 0.00 11.51 6.02
C TYR A 15 0.37 11.18 4.56
N PRO A 16 1.67 10.97 4.25
CA PRO A 16 2.11 10.55 2.91
C PRO A 16 1.59 9.16 2.54
N ILE A 17 0.99 9.05 1.36
CA ILE A 17 0.44 7.82 0.78
C ILE A 17 0.89 7.62 -0.66
N ILE A 18 0.84 6.37 -1.09
CA ILE A 18 0.98 5.94 -2.48
C ILE A 18 -0.36 5.33 -2.91
N PHE A 19 -0.84 5.69 -4.09
CA PHE A 19 -1.96 4.98 -4.71
C PHE A 19 -1.42 3.83 -5.54
N ALA A 20 -1.85 2.61 -5.22
CA ALA A 20 -1.45 1.40 -5.92
C ALA A 20 -2.68 0.61 -6.36
N THR A 21 -2.54 -0.14 -7.44
CA THR A 21 -3.59 -1.00 -7.99
C THR A 21 -3.40 -2.43 -7.49
N THR A 22 -4.41 -3.01 -6.86
CA THR A 22 -4.35 -4.39 -6.35
C THR A 22 -4.45 -5.41 -7.47
N ILE A 23 -3.64 -6.47 -7.43
CA ILE A 23 -3.81 -7.66 -8.28
C ILE A 23 -4.62 -8.72 -7.52
N PRO A 24 -5.55 -9.49 -8.15
CA PRO A 24 -6.03 -9.36 -9.54
C PRO A 24 -7.24 -8.43 -9.69
N ALA A 25 -7.79 -7.90 -8.60
CA ALA A 25 -9.06 -7.18 -8.62
C ALA A 25 -9.03 -5.81 -9.33
N GLY A 26 -7.84 -5.27 -9.63
CA GLY A 26 -7.68 -3.99 -10.34
C GLY A 26 -8.14 -2.76 -9.54
N LYS A 27 -8.43 -2.90 -8.24
CA LYS A 27 -8.90 -1.81 -7.40
C LYS A 27 -7.74 -0.93 -6.95
N THR A 28 -7.89 0.38 -7.06
CA THR A 28 -6.95 1.34 -6.47
C THR A 28 -7.10 1.31 -4.94
N MET A 29 -5.99 1.25 -4.24
CA MET A 29 -5.92 1.34 -2.78
C MET A 29 -4.84 2.33 -2.34
N PRO A 30 -5.09 3.11 -1.27
CA PRO A 30 -4.07 3.91 -0.64
C PRO A 30 -3.19 3.02 0.25
N VAL A 31 -1.88 3.16 0.11
CA VAL A 31 -0.83 2.46 0.86
C VAL A 31 0.02 3.53 1.56
N ASP A 32 0.47 3.28 2.78
CA ASP A 32 1.40 4.19 3.44
C ASP A 32 2.70 4.32 2.64
N ALA A 33 3.23 5.54 2.55
CA ALA A 33 4.42 5.78 1.71
C ALA A 33 5.70 5.15 2.28
N ASP A 34 5.72 4.89 3.59
CA ASP A 34 6.87 4.34 4.30
C ASP A 34 6.58 2.88 4.71
N PRO A 35 7.59 2.00 4.60
CA PRO A 35 7.44 0.60 4.97
C PRO A 35 7.29 0.44 6.49
N SER A 36 6.66 -0.66 6.91
CA SER A 36 6.33 -0.97 8.29
C SER A 36 6.66 -2.42 8.64
N GLU A 37 7.08 -2.67 9.88
CA GLU A 37 7.29 -4.01 10.41
C GLU A 37 6.00 -4.81 10.54
N SER A 38 4.83 -4.16 10.62
CA SER A 38 3.51 -4.81 10.54
C SER A 38 2.98 -4.89 9.11
N GLY A 39 3.75 -4.40 8.13
CA GLY A 39 3.43 -4.41 6.71
C GLY A 39 3.09 -5.80 6.17
N THR A 40 2.13 -5.82 5.24
CA THR A 40 1.66 -7.02 4.54
C THR A 40 1.61 -6.82 3.02
N ILE A 41 1.89 -5.61 2.54
CA ILE A 41 1.77 -5.24 1.14
C ILE A 41 3.16 -5.12 0.53
N VAL A 42 3.37 -5.73 -0.63
CA VAL A 42 4.53 -5.44 -1.48
C VAL A 42 4.08 -4.53 -2.61
N LEU A 43 4.83 -3.46 -2.82
CA LEU A 43 4.66 -2.59 -3.97
C LEU A 43 5.60 -3.02 -5.09
N HIS A 44 5.06 -3.10 -6.29
CA HIS A 44 5.77 -3.38 -7.53
C HIS A 44 5.48 -2.25 -8.51
N GLY A 45 6.45 -1.86 -9.33
CA GLY A 45 6.24 -0.83 -10.34
C GLY A 45 7.51 -0.59 -11.14
N THR A 46 7.36 -0.43 -12.44
CA THR A 46 8.45 0.01 -13.33
C THR A 46 8.46 1.51 -13.51
N ASP A 47 7.33 2.17 -13.24
CA ASP A 47 7.16 3.61 -13.32
C ASP A 47 6.42 4.17 -12.08
N PRO A 48 6.55 5.48 -11.78
CA PRO A 48 5.95 6.09 -10.59
C PRO A 48 4.42 6.14 -10.58
N GLU A 49 3.76 5.94 -11.73
CA GLU A 49 2.32 6.14 -11.91
C GLU A 49 1.54 4.81 -11.87
N ASN A 50 2.17 3.71 -12.31
CA ASN A 50 1.63 2.37 -12.37
C ASN A 50 2.23 1.51 -11.26
N ILE A 51 1.88 1.85 -10.03
CA ILE A 51 2.24 1.06 -8.87
C ILE A 51 1.19 -0.01 -8.64
N VAL A 52 1.67 -1.22 -8.42
CA VAL A 52 0.89 -2.43 -8.27
C VAL A 52 1.12 -3.00 -6.88
N ALA A 53 0.05 -3.29 -6.16
CA ALA A 53 0.09 -3.80 -4.80
C ALA A 53 -0.27 -5.30 -4.75
N THR A 54 0.58 -6.07 -4.10
CA THR A 54 0.32 -7.47 -3.74
C THR A 54 0.16 -7.57 -2.24
N VAL A 55 -1.03 -7.97 -1.77
CA VAL A 55 -1.29 -8.25 -0.35
C VAL A 55 -0.84 -9.68 -0.05
N LEU A 56 0.16 -9.83 0.80
CA LEU A 56 0.74 -11.11 1.19
C LEU A 56 -0.11 -11.81 2.25
N ARG A 57 -0.20 -13.14 2.15
CA ARG A 57 -0.76 -14.00 3.21
C ARG A 57 0.28 -14.24 4.31
N LYS A 58 -0.17 -14.66 5.50
CA LYS A 58 0.69 -14.90 6.68
C LYS A 58 1.95 -15.71 6.38
N GLY A 59 1.85 -16.79 5.59
CA GLY A 59 3.01 -17.60 5.20
C GLY A 59 3.99 -16.91 4.24
N GLN A 60 3.52 -15.97 3.42
CA GLN A 60 4.35 -15.22 2.46
C GLN A 60 5.08 -14.05 3.13
N ILE A 61 4.49 -13.46 4.19
CA ILE A 61 5.09 -12.35 4.94
C ILE A 61 6.46 -12.75 5.50
N ALA A 62 6.58 -13.92 6.13
CA ALA A 62 7.84 -14.38 6.70
C ALA A 62 8.94 -14.52 5.64
N GLY A 63 8.60 -15.08 4.48
CA GLY A 63 9.52 -15.20 3.35
C GLY A 63 9.94 -13.84 2.78
N ALA A 64 8.99 -12.91 2.61
CA ALA A 64 9.29 -11.57 2.12
C ALA A 64 10.20 -10.78 3.06
N ARG A 65 9.98 -10.90 4.39
CA ARG A 65 10.86 -10.29 5.40
C ARG A 65 12.25 -10.91 5.39
N ALA A 66 12.34 -12.23 5.31
CA ALA A 66 13.62 -12.93 5.23
C ALA A 66 14.41 -12.54 3.96
N ALA A 67 13.72 -12.22 2.87
CA ALA A 67 14.31 -11.71 1.64
C ALA A 67 14.68 -10.21 1.69
N GLY A 68 14.44 -9.52 2.81
CA GLY A 68 14.70 -8.09 2.95
C GLY A 68 13.73 -7.20 2.14
N GLN A 69 12.59 -7.75 1.72
CA GLN A 69 11.61 -7.00 0.92
C GLN A 69 10.90 -5.98 1.83
N PRO A 70 10.84 -4.69 1.44
CA PRO A 70 10.07 -3.70 2.18
C PRO A 70 8.58 -4.05 2.10
N LEU A 71 7.95 -4.10 3.27
CA LEU A 71 6.51 -4.34 3.40
C LEU A 71 5.82 -3.06 3.84
N TYR A 72 4.65 -2.81 3.25
CA TYR A 72 3.86 -1.62 3.47
C TYR A 72 2.50 -2.00 4.07
N GLU A 73 1.79 -1.00 4.58
CA GLU A 73 0.45 -1.15 5.13
C GLU A 73 -0.58 -0.43 4.29
N SER A 74 -1.80 -0.96 4.32
CA SER A 74 -2.94 -0.25 3.78
C SER A 74 -3.14 1.01 4.62
N HIS A 75 -3.16 2.17 3.98
CA HIS A 75 -3.34 3.44 4.71
C HIS A 75 -4.66 3.47 5.49
N PHE A 76 -5.66 2.68 5.08
CA PHE A 76 -6.91 2.54 5.83
C PHE A 76 -6.72 1.99 7.25
N ALA A 77 -5.62 1.29 7.54
CA ALA A 77 -5.30 0.82 8.89
C ALA A 77 -4.81 1.96 9.80
N ASN A 78 -4.13 2.96 9.22
CA ASN A 78 -3.44 4.02 9.95
C ASN A 78 -4.14 5.38 9.87
N CYS A 79 -5.07 5.57 8.94
CA CYS A 79 -5.79 6.83 8.76
C CYS A 79 -6.94 6.99 9.78
N ARG A 80 -6.86 8.05 10.60
CA ARG A 80 -7.95 8.42 11.53
C ARG A 80 -9.30 8.67 10.83
N ASP A 81 -9.27 9.13 9.59
CA ASP A 81 -10.45 9.47 8.78
C ASP A 81 -10.80 8.38 7.75
N ALA A 82 -10.25 7.17 7.90
CA ALA A 82 -10.44 6.07 6.95
C ALA A 82 -11.92 5.79 6.64
N ALA A 83 -12.79 5.91 7.64
CA ALA A 83 -14.22 5.69 7.52
C ALA A 83 -14.90 6.62 6.50
N THR A 84 -14.41 7.85 6.35
CA THR A 84 -14.94 8.85 5.40
C THR A 84 -14.63 8.48 3.94
N PHE A 85 -13.56 7.72 3.70
CA PHE A 85 -13.10 7.35 2.35
C PHE A 85 -13.52 5.94 1.93
N ARG A 86 -13.80 5.06 2.89
CA ARG A 86 -14.39 3.75 2.58
C ARG A 86 -15.81 3.97 2.07
N LYS A 87 -16.03 3.74 0.77
CA LYS A 87 -17.37 3.47 0.27
C LYS A 87 -17.85 2.17 0.92
N THR A 88 -18.67 2.30 1.96
CA THR A 88 -19.50 1.20 2.43
C THR A 88 -20.45 0.90 1.29
N TYR A 89 -20.19 -0.18 0.53
CA TYR A 89 -21.26 -0.77 -0.27
C TYR A 89 -22.30 -1.26 0.74
N ARG A 90 -23.37 -0.49 0.88
CA ARG A 90 -24.61 -0.94 1.50
C ARG A 90 -25.41 -1.71 0.48
#